data_AF-A0A2X3EP55-F1
#
_entry.id   AF-A0A2X3EP55-F1
#
_cell.length_a   1.000
_cell.length_b   1.000
_cell.length_c   1.000
_cell.angle_alpha   90.00
_cell.angle_beta   90.00
_cell.angle_gamma   90.00
#
_symmetry.space_group_name_H-M   'P 1'
#
loop_
_entity.id
_entity.type
_entity.pdbx_description
1 polymer ?
#
loop_
_entity_poly.entity_id
_entity_poly.type
_entity_poly.pdbx_seq_one_letter_code
_entity_poly.pdbx_strand_id
1 'polypeptide(L)'
;MSADSSLSLQTYLTRITRVRLRLQQVANASDPLEMMQTLAQTVFQGKSVDLTDTQQYGSLISASLGEEWSGFGNTLFVQPLTQAWETVLLPSATSLNDKWRRSVVANWHTAFDGRFPFAASKSDASLPMLAEFVRKDSGRIERFLTTELNGVLHKEGSHWVPDKVNSHGLVFNPAFLRAINQLSQLSDILFTDGSQGISFELQARPAPEIVETQLTIDGQKLRYFNQMADWQTFRWPGETYKPGTLLTWTTVNAGTRLFGDYSGTWGFIRWLEQGKRHPLDRSQWMMSFSAPDGRTLQWVLRSQLGSGPLALLALRGLTLPDQIFTVDAAESAQVLTTGVGNSDMDEMEL
;
A
#
# COMPACT_ATOMS: atom_id res chain seq x y z
N MET A 1 36.93 1.79 25.98
CA MET A 1 37.85 2.35 24.97
C MET A 1 36.99 2.90 23.85
N SER A 2 36.77 4.21 23.87
CA SER A 2 36.07 4.95 22.84
C SER A 2 36.98 4.99 21.61
N ALA A 3 36.60 4.31 20.53
CA ALA A 3 37.35 4.37 19.29
C ALA A 3 37.18 5.77 18.68
N ASP A 4 38.26 6.56 18.68
CA ASP A 4 38.40 7.70 17.77
C ASP A 4 38.28 7.16 16.33
N SER A 5 37.10 7.33 15.74
CA SER A 5 36.89 7.07 14.31
C SER A 5 37.04 8.38 13.57
N SER A 6 38.24 8.95 13.58
CA SER A 6 38.55 10.12 12.77
C SER A 6 38.40 9.77 11.29
N LEU A 7 37.54 10.52 10.57
CA LEU A 7 37.39 10.40 9.13
C LEU A 7 38.77 10.65 8.47
N SER A 8 39.21 9.76 7.58
CA SER A 8 40.52 9.87 6.94
C SER A 8 40.47 9.59 5.45
N LEU A 9 41.17 10.42 4.68
CA LEU A 9 41.30 10.27 3.22
C LEU A 9 41.90 8.92 2.83
N GLN A 10 42.85 8.42 3.61
CA GLN A 10 43.46 7.11 3.37
C GLN A 10 42.44 5.97 3.46
N THR A 11 41.52 6.04 4.43
CA THR A 11 40.42 5.07 4.55
C THR A 11 39.48 5.16 3.35
N TYR A 12 39.13 6.38 2.92
CA TYR A 12 38.30 6.58 1.73
C TYR A 12 38.95 6.02 0.47
N LEU A 13 40.23 6.33 0.22
CA LEU A 13 40.98 5.83 -0.93
C LEU A 13 41.06 4.30 -0.96
N THR A 14 41.19 3.68 0.21
CA THR A 14 41.17 2.21 0.33
C THR A 14 39.79 1.65 -0.02
N ARG A 15 38.72 2.26 0.50
CA ARG A 15 37.32 1.87 0.24
C ARG A 15 36.95 2.01 -1.24
N ILE A 16 37.20 3.17 -1.85
CA ILE A 16 36.89 3.40 -3.27
C ILE A 16 37.74 2.51 -4.19
N THR A 17 38.98 2.19 -3.81
CA THR A 17 39.79 1.23 -4.58
C THR A 17 39.16 -0.17 -4.54
N ARG A 18 38.62 -0.62 -3.41
CA ARG A 18 37.89 -1.89 -3.32
C ARG A 18 36.65 -1.89 -4.22
N VAL A 19 35.88 -0.80 -4.22
CA VAL A 19 34.72 -0.64 -5.12
C VAL A 19 35.17 -0.72 -6.59
N ARG A 20 36.21 0.03 -6.96
CA ARG A 20 36.77 0.00 -8.32
C ARG A 20 37.20 -1.40 -8.74
N LEU A 21 37.94 -2.12 -7.90
CA LEU A 21 38.40 -3.49 -8.19
C LEU A 21 37.21 -4.44 -8.39
N ARG A 22 36.15 -4.30 -7.60
CA ARG A 22 34.94 -5.10 -7.75
C ARG A 22 34.19 -4.81 -9.05
N LEU A 23 34.09 -3.54 -9.44
CA LEU A 23 33.52 -3.15 -10.73
C LEU A 23 34.38 -3.64 -11.91
N GLN A 24 35.70 -3.64 -11.76
CA GLN A 24 36.60 -4.22 -12.76
C GLN A 24 36.43 -5.74 -12.88
N GLN A 25 36.18 -6.45 -11.78
CA GLN A 25 35.85 -7.88 -11.81
C GLN A 25 34.54 -8.14 -12.57
N VAL A 26 33.52 -7.30 -12.37
CA VAL A 26 32.26 -7.38 -13.12
C VAL A 26 32.53 -7.15 -14.62
N ALA A 27 33.26 -6.09 -14.97
CA ALA A 27 33.54 -5.73 -16.36
C ALA A 27 34.37 -6.80 -17.11
N ASN A 28 35.25 -7.51 -16.39
CA ASN A 28 36.11 -8.56 -16.95
C ASN A 28 35.55 -9.98 -16.76
N ALA A 29 34.33 -10.14 -16.24
CA ALA A 29 33.70 -11.44 -16.08
C ALA A 29 33.37 -12.07 -17.44
N SER A 30 33.21 -13.40 -17.47
CA SER A 30 32.76 -14.10 -18.68
C SER A 30 31.35 -13.69 -19.10
N ASP A 31 30.49 -13.37 -18.13
CA ASP A 31 29.19 -12.71 -18.33
C ASP A 31 29.10 -11.45 -17.44
N PRO A 32 29.49 -10.27 -17.98
CA PRO A 32 29.44 -9.02 -17.22
C PRO A 32 28.04 -8.60 -16.80
N LEU A 33 27.01 -8.96 -17.59
CA LEU A 33 25.63 -8.54 -17.34
C LEU A 33 25.03 -9.33 -16.18
N GLU A 34 25.24 -10.65 -16.15
CA GLU A 34 24.83 -11.50 -15.04
C GLU A 34 25.54 -11.09 -13.73
N MET A 35 26.86 -10.87 -13.79
CA MET A 35 27.63 -10.45 -12.61
C MET A 35 27.19 -9.07 -12.09
N MET A 36 26.84 -8.14 -12.98
CA MET A 36 26.28 -6.83 -12.60
C MET A 36 24.92 -6.97 -11.89
N GLN A 37 24.04 -7.83 -12.41
CA GLN A 37 22.75 -8.11 -11.79
C GLN A 37 22.89 -8.72 -10.40
N THR A 38 23.81 -9.68 -10.21
CA THR A 38 24.04 -10.27 -8.88
C THR A 38 24.56 -9.23 -7.89
N LEU A 39 25.46 -8.34 -8.31
CA LEU A 39 25.95 -7.24 -7.47
C LEU A 39 24.81 -6.30 -7.07
N ALA A 40 24.02 -5.84 -8.03
CA ALA A 40 22.86 -4.98 -7.75
C ALA A 40 21.81 -5.68 -6.87
N GLN A 41 21.58 -6.98 -7.08
CA GLN A 41 20.66 -7.75 -6.23
C GLN A 41 21.17 -7.78 -4.79
N THR A 42 22.46 -7.97 -4.54
CA THR A 42 22.97 -7.91 -3.16
C THR A 42 22.78 -6.54 -2.51
N VAL A 43 22.80 -5.45 -3.29
CA VAL A 43 22.44 -4.11 -2.82
C VAL A 43 20.96 -4.02 -2.47
N PHE A 44 20.07 -4.39 -3.40
CA PHE A 44 18.61 -4.32 -3.16
C PHE A 44 18.16 -5.18 -1.99
N GLN A 45 18.86 -6.29 -1.71
CA GLN A 45 18.60 -7.17 -0.58
C GLN A 45 19.22 -6.68 0.74
N GLY A 46 20.04 -5.62 0.72
CA GLY A 46 20.75 -5.10 1.89
C GLY A 46 21.92 -5.98 2.34
N LYS A 47 22.47 -6.82 1.46
CA LYS A 47 23.61 -7.72 1.72
C LYS A 47 24.95 -7.12 1.32
N SER A 48 24.98 -6.21 0.36
CA SER A 48 26.20 -5.54 -0.10
C SER A 48 26.49 -4.32 0.75
N VAL A 49 27.49 -4.46 1.62
CA VAL A 49 27.95 -3.40 2.54
C VAL A 49 28.97 -2.47 1.87
N ASP A 50 29.77 -2.95 0.91
CA ASP A 50 30.95 -2.21 0.43
C ASP A 50 30.62 -0.90 -0.34
N LEU A 51 29.67 -0.91 -1.28
CA LEU A 51 29.37 0.30 -2.09
C LEU A 51 28.58 1.34 -1.29
N THR A 52 27.54 0.93 -0.58
CA THR A 52 26.69 1.81 0.25
C THR A 52 27.49 2.45 1.38
N ASP A 53 28.33 1.68 2.08
CA ASP A 53 29.16 2.21 3.16
C ASP A 53 30.25 3.14 2.64
N THR A 54 30.77 2.89 1.43
CA THR A 54 31.77 3.78 0.82
C THR A 54 31.14 5.11 0.41
N GLN A 55 29.91 5.09 -0.12
CA GLN A 55 29.17 6.31 -0.44
C GLN A 55 28.85 7.11 0.83
N GLN A 56 28.35 6.46 1.88
CA GLN A 56 28.11 7.10 3.17
C GLN A 56 29.39 7.71 3.74
N TYR A 57 30.51 6.98 3.69
CA TYR A 57 31.81 7.48 4.14
C TYR A 57 32.28 8.69 3.30
N GLY A 58 32.08 8.65 1.99
CA GLY A 58 32.36 9.78 1.08
C GLY A 58 31.52 11.01 1.42
N SER A 59 30.23 10.84 1.69
CA SER A 59 29.33 11.91 2.13
C SER A 59 29.75 12.51 3.47
N LEU A 60 30.22 11.69 4.41
CA LEU A 60 30.74 12.16 5.70
C LEU A 60 32.03 12.99 5.52
N ILE A 61 32.96 12.54 4.68
CA ILE A 61 34.16 13.34 4.35
C ILE A 61 33.75 14.66 3.68
N SER A 62 32.86 14.62 2.69
CA SER A 62 32.37 15.82 2.01
C SER A 62 31.76 16.82 3.00
N ALA A 63 30.92 16.34 3.92
CA ALA A 63 30.30 17.19 4.94
C ALA A 63 31.32 17.76 5.93
N SER A 64 32.39 17.01 6.25
CA SER A 64 33.44 17.47 7.17
C SER A 64 34.26 18.66 6.67
N LEU A 65 34.21 18.96 5.36
CA LEU A 65 34.92 20.10 4.76
C LEU A 65 34.23 21.45 5.02
N GLY A 66 33.00 21.45 5.54
CA GLY A 66 32.19 22.66 5.73
C GLY A 66 31.40 23.08 4.49
N GLU A 67 30.42 23.95 4.70
CA GLU A 67 29.44 24.36 3.67
C GLU A 67 30.10 25.06 2.47
N GLU A 68 31.16 25.83 2.72
CA GLU A 68 31.94 26.57 1.72
C GLU A 68 32.60 25.64 0.68
N TRP A 69 32.95 24.42 1.10
CA TRP A 69 33.61 23.41 0.26
C TRP A 69 32.69 22.28 -0.18
N SER A 70 31.38 22.42 0.07
CA SER A 70 30.37 21.39 -0.24
C SER A 70 30.40 20.94 -1.70
N GLY A 71 30.53 21.88 -2.64
CA GLY A 71 30.63 21.59 -4.08
C GLY A 71 31.87 20.77 -4.43
N PHE A 72 33.03 21.12 -3.86
CA PHE A 72 34.28 20.38 -4.05
C PHE A 72 34.20 18.98 -3.43
N GLY A 73 33.72 18.89 -2.18
CA GLY A 73 33.55 17.64 -1.46
C GLY A 73 32.63 16.67 -2.20
N ASN A 74 31.48 17.17 -2.69
CA ASN A 74 30.53 16.36 -3.45
C ASN A 74 31.15 15.84 -4.75
N THR A 75 31.89 16.69 -5.47
CA THR A 75 32.52 16.35 -6.75
C THR A 75 33.61 15.28 -6.59
N LEU A 76 34.42 15.33 -5.52
CA LEU A 76 35.52 14.38 -5.33
C LEU A 76 35.12 13.11 -4.57
N PHE A 77 34.24 13.22 -3.58
CA PHE A 77 33.98 12.14 -2.62
C PHE A 77 32.65 11.42 -2.82
N VAL A 78 31.71 12.00 -3.57
CA VAL A 78 30.35 11.47 -3.71
C VAL A 78 30.04 11.16 -5.17
N GLN A 79 30.19 12.12 -6.08
CA GLN A 79 29.85 12.00 -7.50
C GLN A 79 30.43 10.76 -8.21
N PRO A 80 31.72 10.38 -8.04
CA PRO A 80 32.27 9.19 -8.70
C PRO A 80 31.59 7.90 -8.25
N LEU A 81 31.17 7.83 -6.98
CA LEU A 81 30.44 6.69 -6.45
C LEU A 81 28.99 6.69 -6.95
N THR A 82 28.34 7.86 -7.02
CA THR A 82 27.00 8.00 -7.60
C THR A 82 26.95 7.54 -9.05
N GLN A 83 27.92 7.94 -9.89
CA GLN A 83 27.97 7.52 -11.30
C GLN A 83 28.21 6.01 -11.45
N ALA A 84 29.13 5.46 -10.64
CA ALA A 84 29.37 4.02 -10.61
C ALA A 84 28.12 3.24 -10.17
N TRP A 85 27.37 3.81 -9.24
CA TRP A 85 26.14 3.25 -8.70
C TRP A 85 25.01 3.21 -9.74
N GLU A 86 24.73 4.33 -10.39
CA GLU A 86 23.71 4.43 -11.45
C GLU A 86 23.98 3.43 -12.58
N THR A 87 25.25 3.28 -12.98
CA THR A 87 25.68 2.34 -14.02
C THR A 87 25.36 0.88 -13.66
N VAL A 88 25.44 0.51 -12.37
CA VAL A 88 25.18 -0.86 -11.90
C VAL A 88 23.68 -1.09 -11.64
N LEU A 89 22.98 -0.08 -11.12
CA LEU A 89 21.61 -0.24 -10.64
C LEU A 89 20.53 -0.07 -11.72
N LEU A 90 20.70 0.83 -12.70
CA LEU A 90 19.67 1.09 -13.72
C LEU A 90 19.26 -0.17 -14.52
N PRO A 91 20.20 -0.96 -15.08
CA PRO A 91 19.85 -2.21 -15.77
C PRO A 91 19.19 -3.23 -14.83
N SER A 92 19.61 -3.24 -13.57
CA SER A 92 19.14 -4.17 -12.55
C SER A 92 17.75 -3.80 -12.02
N ALA A 93 17.38 -2.52 -12.04
CA ALA A 93 16.02 -2.05 -11.74
C ALA A 93 15.00 -2.60 -12.76
N THR A 94 15.38 -2.67 -14.04
CA THR A 94 14.55 -3.30 -15.09
C THR A 94 14.40 -4.80 -14.82
N SER A 95 15.50 -5.51 -14.54
CA SER A 95 15.44 -6.94 -14.18
C SER A 95 14.57 -7.20 -12.94
N LEU A 96 14.62 -6.31 -11.95
CA LEU A 96 13.78 -6.42 -10.76
C LEU A 96 12.30 -6.16 -11.07
N ASN A 97 11.97 -5.18 -11.92
CA ASN A 97 10.62 -4.98 -12.43
C ASN A 97 10.11 -6.25 -13.14
N ASP A 98 10.93 -6.89 -13.97
CA ASP A 98 10.55 -8.11 -14.67
C ASP A 98 10.31 -9.29 -13.72
N LYS A 99 11.12 -9.38 -12.65
CA LYS A 99 10.95 -10.38 -11.59
C LYS A 99 9.67 -10.14 -10.81
N TRP A 100 9.37 -8.89 -10.43
CA TRP A 100 8.12 -8.49 -9.79
C TRP A 100 6.91 -8.86 -10.63
N ARG A 101 6.93 -8.54 -11.94
CA ARG A 101 5.83 -8.88 -12.85
C ARG A 101 5.54 -10.37 -12.88
N ARG A 102 6.58 -11.18 -13.06
CA ARG A 102 6.44 -12.65 -13.17
C ARG A 102 6.07 -13.33 -11.86
N SER A 103 6.63 -12.86 -10.73
CA SER A 103 6.44 -13.51 -9.44
C SER A 103 5.12 -13.13 -8.76
N VAL A 104 4.71 -11.88 -8.88
CA VAL A 104 3.57 -11.33 -8.12
C VAL A 104 2.47 -10.82 -9.03
N VAL A 105 2.77 -9.87 -9.94
CA VAL A 105 1.73 -9.11 -10.67
C VAL A 105 0.92 -10.00 -11.62
N ALA A 106 1.57 -10.89 -12.37
CA ALA A 106 0.86 -11.80 -13.29
C ALA A 106 -0.13 -12.73 -12.55
N ASN A 107 0.27 -13.22 -11.37
CA ASN A 107 -0.59 -14.06 -10.53
C ASN A 107 -1.73 -13.24 -9.91
N TRP A 108 -1.44 -11.99 -9.50
CA TRP A 108 -2.45 -11.07 -8.99
C TRP A 108 -3.54 -10.78 -10.03
N HIS A 109 -3.14 -10.41 -11.24
CA HIS A 109 -4.07 -10.16 -12.34
C HIS A 109 -4.93 -11.38 -12.66
N THR A 110 -4.30 -12.55 -12.77
CA THR A 110 -5.02 -13.82 -12.99
C THR A 110 -6.06 -14.08 -11.90
N ALA A 111 -5.75 -13.75 -10.65
CA ALA A 111 -6.65 -13.97 -9.52
C ALA A 111 -7.80 -12.95 -9.45
N PHE A 112 -7.56 -11.69 -9.80
CA PHE A 112 -8.43 -10.57 -9.39
C PHE A 112 -9.00 -9.73 -10.54
N ASP A 113 -8.45 -9.79 -11.75
CA ASP A 113 -8.96 -9.02 -12.88
C ASP A 113 -10.40 -9.38 -13.20
N GLY A 114 -11.22 -8.35 -13.43
CA GLY A 114 -12.65 -8.53 -13.73
C GLY A 114 -13.49 -9.07 -12.56
N ARG A 115 -12.96 -9.07 -11.32
CA ARG A 115 -13.69 -9.52 -10.12
C ARG A 115 -13.90 -8.40 -9.12
N PHE A 116 -15.02 -8.45 -8.40
CA PHE A 116 -15.29 -7.55 -7.29
C PHE A 116 -14.42 -7.92 -6.07
N PRO A 117 -13.85 -6.95 -5.33
CA PRO A 117 -14.10 -5.50 -5.42
C PRO A 117 -13.25 -4.76 -6.47
N PHE A 118 -12.22 -5.36 -7.04
CA PHE A 118 -11.29 -4.66 -7.93
C PHE A 118 -11.96 -4.07 -9.19
N ALA A 119 -12.88 -4.83 -9.80
CA ALA A 119 -13.70 -4.40 -10.93
C ALA A 119 -15.20 -4.40 -10.58
N ALA A 120 -15.98 -3.57 -11.27
CA ALA A 120 -17.44 -3.56 -11.18
C ALA A 120 -18.02 -4.81 -11.88
N SER A 121 -17.99 -5.95 -11.19
CA SER A 121 -18.37 -7.26 -11.74
C SER A 121 -19.30 -8.01 -10.79
N LYS A 122 -20.06 -8.98 -11.33
CA LYS A 122 -20.85 -9.94 -10.55
C LYS A 122 -20.00 -11.09 -10.01
N SER A 123 -18.82 -11.33 -10.60
CA SER A 123 -17.89 -12.33 -10.09
C SER A 123 -17.12 -11.77 -8.91
N ASP A 124 -17.03 -12.56 -7.85
CA ASP A 124 -16.36 -12.20 -6.61
C ASP A 124 -14.90 -12.69 -6.61
N ALA A 125 -14.00 -11.87 -6.06
CA ALA A 125 -12.62 -12.25 -5.79
C ALA A 125 -12.58 -13.30 -4.66
N SER A 126 -11.64 -14.23 -4.74
CA SER A 126 -11.42 -15.18 -3.65
C SER A 126 -10.76 -14.47 -2.47
N LEU A 127 -11.46 -14.40 -1.33
CA LEU A 127 -10.91 -13.82 -0.11
C LEU A 127 -9.69 -14.62 0.41
N PRO A 128 -9.69 -15.97 0.43
CA PRO A 128 -8.48 -16.75 0.73
C PRO A 128 -7.31 -16.44 -0.20
N MET A 129 -7.57 -16.26 -1.50
CA MET A 129 -6.52 -15.86 -2.44
C MET A 129 -5.96 -14.47 -2.11
N LEU A 130 -6.82 -13.50 -1.76
CA LEU A 130 -6.36 -12.18 -1.31
C LEU A 130 -5.45 -12.29 -0.08
N ALA A 131 -5.82 -13.14 0.88
CA ALA A 131 -5.00 -13.43 2.05
C ALA A 131 -3.61 -14.01 1.69
N GLU A 132 -3.49 -14.87 0.68
CA GLU A 132 -2.18 -15.38 0.25
C GLU A 132 -1.22 -14.27 -0.24
N PHE A 133 -1.76 -13.17 -0.78
CA PHE A 133 -0.93 -12.07 -1.26
C PHE A 133 -0.51 -11.11 -0.15
N VAL A 134 -1.46 -10.73 0.73
CA VAL A 134 -1.29 -9.56 1.62
C VAL A 134 -0.87 -9.90 3.05
N ARG A 135 -0.93 -11.17 3.47
CA ARG A 135 -0.65 -11.57 4.85
C ARG A 135 0.69 -11.01 5.37
N LYS A 136 0.63 -10.43 6.58
CA LYS A 136 1.70 -9.60 7.18
C LYS A 136 3.12 -10.17 7.18
N ASP A 137 3.31 -11.47 7.31
CA ASP A 137 4.66 -12.07 7.40
C ASP A 137 4.93 -13.13 6.32
N SER A 138 3.88 -13.54 5.61
CA SER A 138 3.91 -14.70 4.72
C SER A 138 3.09 -14.49 3.44
N GLY A 139 2.64 -13.27 3.20
CA GLY A 139 2.03 -12.87 1.95
C GLY A 139 3.07 -12.92 0.82
N ARG A 140 2.64 -13.21 -0.41
CA ARG A 140 3.52 -13.18 -1.59
C ARG A 140 4.17 -11.80 -1.78
N ILE A 141 3.42 -10.72 -1.55
CA ILE A 141 3.93 -9.35 -1.64
C ILE A 141 4.96 -9.12 -0.54
N GLU A 142 4.61 -9.37 0.71
CA GLU A 142 5.50 -9.19 1.86
C GLU A 142 6.84 -9.93 1.68
N ARG A 143 6.79 -11.22 1.29
CA ARG A 143 8.00 -12.01 1.04
C ARG A 143 8.85 -11.43 -0.07
N PHE A 144 8.24 -10.95 -1.15
CA PHE A 144 8.98 -10.32 -2.24
C PHE A 144 9.70 -9.06 -1.74
N LEU A 145 8.99 -8.16 -1.05
CA LEU A 145 9.56 -6.90 -0.56
C LEU A 145 10.70 -7.15 0.44
N THR A 146 10.49 -8.03 1.41
CA THR A 146 11.52 -8.40 2.41
C THR A 146 12.70 -9.18 1.82
N THR A 147 12.49 -9.99 0.78
CA THR A 147 13.57 -10.80 0.20
C THR A 147 14.38 -10.03 -0.83
N GLU A 148 13.73 -9.20 -1.65
CA GLU A 148 14.35 -8.58 -2.82
C GLU A 148 14.63 -7.09 -2.66
N LEU A 149 13.92 -6.37 -1.77
CA LEU A 149 13.99 -4.91 -1.64
C LEU A 149 14.41 -4.41 -0.25
N ASN A 150 14.76 -5.30 0.69
CA ASN A 150 15.05 -4.93 2.08
C ASN A 150 16.20 -3.93 2.28
N GLY A 151 17.12 -3.81 1.31
CA GLY A 151 18.20 -2.82 1.33
C GLY A 151 17.81 -1.43 0.85
N VAL A 152 16.66 -1.28 0.18
CA VAL A 152 16.20 -0.01 -0.42
C VAL A 152 14.77 0.37 -0.01
N LEU A 153 14.06 -0.53 0.66
CA LEU A 153 12.70 -0.37 1.13
C LEU A 153 12.57 -1.08 2.48
N HIS A 154 12.18 -0.34 3.52
CA HIS A 154 12.00 -0.85 4.86
C HIS A 154 10.57 -0.63 5.36
N LYS A 155 10.19 -1.40 6.38
CA LYS A 155 8.85 -1.33 6.96
C LYS A 155 8.88 -0.49 8.23
N GLU A 156 8.19 0.64 8.22
CA GLU A 156 7.96 1.51 9.37
C GLU A 156 6.54 1.29 9.90
N GLY A 157 6.42 0.47 10.95
CA GLY A 157 5.12 0.03 11.46
C GLY A 157 4.37 -0.81 10.42
N SER A 158 3.34 -0.24 9.81
CA SER A 158 2.54 -0.87 8.74
C SER A 158 2.83 -0.32 7.34
N HIS A 159 3.76 0.64 7.21
CA HIS A 159 4.05 1.30 5.94
C HIS A 159 5.41 0.90 5.39
N TRP A 160 5.45 0.68 4.08
CA TRP A 160 6.66 0.50 3.29
C TRP A 160 7.19 1.86 2.84
N VAL A 161 8.42 2.17 3.26
CA VAL A 161 9.07 3.45 3.05
C VAL A 161 10.41 3.22 2.35
N PRO A 162 10.74 4.00 1.29
CA PRO A 162 12.06 3.95 0.67
C PRO A 162 13.18 4.36 1.63
N ASP A 163 14.28 3.61 1.60
CA ASP A 163 15.51 4.00 2.28
C ASP A 163 16.23 5.07 1.44
N LYS A 164 16.15 6.33 1.87
CA LYS A 164 16.72 7.48 1.15
C LYS A 164 18.24 7.42 0.99
N VAL A 165 18.94 6.67 1.86
CA VAL A 165 20.40 6.55 1.81
C VAL A 165 20.80 5.57 0.72
N ASN A 166 20.13 4.42 0.68
CA ASN A 166 20.49 3.32 -0.22
C ASN A 166 19.75 3.35 -1.56
N SER A 167 18.69 4.17 -1.71
CA SER A 167 17.93 4.33 -2.95
C SER A 167 18.42 5.46 -3.87
N HIS A 168 19.61 6.00 -3.64
CA HIS A 168 20.15 7.08 -4.48
C HIS A 168 20.21 6.67 -5.96
N GLY A 169 19.72 7.52 -6.86
CA GLY A 169 19.63 7.22 -8.30
C GLY A 169 18.49 6.28 -8.71
N LEU A 170 17.71 5.75 -7.75
CA LEU A 170 16.50 4.99 -8.02
C LEU A 170 15.27 5.83 -7.71
N VAL A 171 14.31 5.83 -8.63
CA VAL A 171 13.01 6.48 -8.40
C VAL A 171 11.96 5.38 -8.28
N PHE A 172 11.40 5.21 -7.08
CA PHE A 172 10.26 4.33 -6.88
C PHE A 172 9.02 4.89 -7.59
N ASN A 173 8.28 4.02 -8.26
CA ASN A 173 6.99 4.36 -8.82
C ASN A 173 6.00 4.72 -7.68
N PRO A 174 5.47 5.96 -7.64
CA PRO A 174 4.54 6.37 -6.58
C PRO A 174 3.24 5.55 -6.57
N ALA A 175 2.81 5.03 -7.71
CA ALA A 175 1.66 4.12 -7.78
C ALA A 175 1.95 2.80 -7.07
N PHE A 176 3.17 2.26 -7.23
CA PHE A 176 3.60 1.03 -6.57
C PHE A 176 3.60 1.21 -5.06
N LEU A 177 4.22 2.28 -4.56
CA LEU A 177 4.26 2.59 -3.12
C LEU A 177 2.85 2.76 -2.55
N ARG A 178 1.94 3.45 -3.24
CA ARG A 178 0.55 3.59 -2.80
C ARG A 178 -0.16 2.23 -2.73
N ALA A 179 -0.02 1.40 -3.77
CA ALA A 179 -0.68 0.11 -3.84
C ALA A 179 -0.22 -0.84 -2.71
N ILE A 180 1.09 -1.00 -2.50
CA ILE A 180 1.60 -1.91 -1.45
C ILE A 180 1.25 -1.41 -0.04
N ASN A 181 1.26 -0.09 0.19
CA ASN A 181 0.89 0.49 1.49
C ASN A 181 -0.60 0.30 1.78
N GLN A 182 -1.45 0.50 0.78
CA GLN A 182 -2.87 0.25 0.91
C GLN A 182 -3.17 -1.23 1.22
N LEU A 183 -2.46 -2.16 0.57
CA LEU A 183 -2.60 -3.59 0.84
C LEU A 183 -2.04 -3.99 2.21
N SER A 184 -0.95 -3.36 2.66
CA SER A 184 -0.38 -3.57 4.00
C SER A 184 -1.35 -3.13 5.10
N GLN A 185 -1.95 -1.94 4.96
CA GLN A 185 -3.00 -1.47 5.87
C GLN A 185 -4.22 -2.40 5.89
N LEU A 186 -4.62 -2.90 4.72
CA LEU A 186 -5.71 -3.88 4.63
C LEU A 186 -5.36 -5.18 5.35
N SER A 187 -4.13 -5.65 5.27
CA SER A 187 -3.67 -6.84 5.99
C SER A 187 -3.83 -6.68 7.49
N ASP A 188 -3.42 -5.55 8.07
CA ASP A 188 -3.58 -5.33 9.51
C ASP A 188 -5.06 -5.39 9.93
N ILE A 189 -5.98 -4.89 9.09
CA ILE A 189 -7.43 -4.96 9.35
C ILE A 189 -7.98 -6.39 9.19
N LEU A 190 -7.66 -7.07 8.09
CA LEU A 190 -8.20 -8.39 7.76
C LEU A 190 -7.70 -9.50 8.70
N PHE A 191 -6.58 -9.28 9.37
CA PHE A 191 -5.94 -10.24 10.28
C PHE A 191 -5.80 -9.70 11.72
N THR A 192 -6.66 -8.75 12.13
CA THR A 192 -6.57 -8.07 13.44
C THR A 192 -6.54 -9.06 14.62
N ASP A 193 -7.29 -10.15 14.54
CA ASP A 193 -7.40 -11.18 15.59
C ASP A 193 -6.57 -12.45 15.28
N GLY A 194 -5.64 -12.38 14.31
CA GLY A 194 -4.83 -13.50 13.85
C GLY A 194 -5.55 -14.46 12.89
N SER A 195 -6.87 -14.33 12.74
CA SER A 195 -7.67 -15.09 11.79
C SER A 195 -8.09 -14.20 10.61
N GLN A 196 -8.53 -14.82 9.51
CA GLN A 196 -9.02 -14.05 8.37
C GLN A 196 -10.46 -13.58 8.65
N GLY A 197 -10.65 -12.29 8.89
CA GLY A 197 -11.97 -11.70 9.11
C GLY A 197 -11.90 -10.33 9.78
N ILE A 198 -13.05 -9.64 9.77
CA ILE A 198 -13.22 -8.32 10.35
C ILE A 198 -14.43 -8.38 11.28
N SER A 199 -14.23 -8.00 12.54
CA SER A 199 -15.31 -7.79 13.49
C SER A 199 -15.64 -6.31 13.60
N PHE A 200 -16.92 -5.98 13.64
CA PHE A 200 -17.44 -4.62 13.70
C PHE A 200 -18.81 -4.62 14.39
N GLU A 201 -19.33 -3.46 14.74
CA GLU A 201 -20.65 -3.33 15.33
C GLU A 201 -21.53 -2.41 14.51
N LEU A 202 -22.83 -2.71 14.49
CA LEU A 202 -23.85 -1.88 13.88
C LEU A 202 -24.89 -1.49 14.93
N GLN A 203 -25.33 -0.23 14.87
CA GLN A 203 -26.48 0.26 15.61
C GLN A 203 -27.44 0.91 14.61
N ALA A 204 -28.66 0.38 14.50
CA ALA A 204 -29.69 0.97 13.65
C ALA A 204 -30.13 2.33 14.20
N ARG A 205 -30.51 3.25 13.30
CA ARG A 205 -31.09 4.55 13.66
C ARG A 205 -32.55 4.64 13.25
N PRO A 206 -33.40 5.28 14.06
CA PRO A 206 -34.78 5.56 13.68
C PRO A 206 -34.80 6.49 12.48
N ALA A 207 -35.76 6.27 11.59
CA ALA A 207 -35.98 7.09 10.41
C ALA A 207 -37.47 7.41 10.28
N PRO A 208 -37.84 8.60 9.77
CA PRO A 208 -39.24 8.98 9.61
C PRO A 208 -40.03 7.96 8.79
N GLU A 209 -41.24 7.63 9.26
CA GLU A 209 -42.20 6.75 8.59
C GLU A 209 -41.74 5.29 8.40
N ILE A 210 -40.61 4.90 9.00
CA ILE A 210 -40.09 3.53 8.98
C ILE A 210 -40.58 2.81 10.22
N VAL A 211 -41.28 1.70 10.05
CA VAL A 211 -41.76 0.88 11.16
C VAL A 211 -40.69 -0.13 11.56
N GLU A 212 -40.05 -0.75 10.57
CA GLU A 212 -39.07 -1.81 10.81
C GLU A 212 -38.00 -1.86 9.71
N THR A 213 -36.76 -2.13 10.08
CA THR A 213 -35.69 -2.59 9.18
C THR A 213 -35.17 -3.95 9.63
N GLN A 214 -34.86 -4.79 8.65
CA GLN A 214 -34.23 -6.09 8.90
C GLN A 214 -33.03 -6.24 7.96
N LEU A 215 -31.84 -6.15 8.54
CA LEU A 215 -30.56 -6.34 7.87
C LEU A 215 -30.04 -7.73 8.25
N THR A 216 -29.68 -8.54 7.26
CA THR A 216 -29.02 -9.84 7.46
C THR A 216 -27.67 -9.81 6.76
N ILE A 217 -26.58 -10.10 7.48
CA ILE A 217 -25.21 -10.19 6.94
C ILE A 217 -24.68 -11.59 7.25
N ASP A 218 -24.47 -12.40 6.24
CA ASP A 218 -23.98 -13.77 6.36
C ASP A 218 -24.79 -14.60 7.39
N GLY A 219 -26.11 -14.40 7.41
CA GLY A 219 -27.04 -15.05 8.36
C GLY A 219 -27.21 -14.34 9.71
N GLN A 220 -26.33 -13.40 10.08
CA GLN A 220 -26.44 -12.59 11.29
C GLN A 220 -27.52 -11.51 11.07
N LYS A 221 -28.57 -11.49 11.89
CA LYS A 221 -29.73 -10.59 11.71
C LYS A 221 -29.68 -9.43 12.70
N LEU A 222 -29.83 -8.20 12.20
CA LEU A 222 -30.17 -6.99 12.95
C LEU A 222 -31.59 -6.58 12.56
N ARG A 223 -32.54 -6.80 13.47
CA ARG A 223 -33.92 -6.35 13.34
C ARG A 223 -34.12 -5.12 14.22
N TYR A 224 -34.65 -4.05 13.66
CA TYR A 224 -34.91 -2.80 14.38
C TYR A 224 -36.30 -2.28 14.05
N PHE A 225 -37.11 -2.04 15.09
CA PHE A 225 -38.50 -1.59 14.96
C PHE A 225 -38.80 -0.39 15.87
N ASN A 226 -37.87 0.58 15.92
CA ASN A 226 -37.95 1.79 16.75
C ASN A 226 -37.96 1.55 18.27
N GLN A 227 -37.46 0.41 18.71
CA GLN A 227 -37.12 0.17 20.11
C GLN A 227 -35.85 0.94 20.51
N MET A 228 -35.46 0.86 21.79
CA MET A 228 -34.17 1.38 22.24
C MET A 228 -33.05 0.74 21.41
N ALA A 229 -32.21 1.56 20.79
CA ALA A 229 -31.21 1.09 19.84
C ALA A 229 -29.97 0.59 20.59
N ASP A 230 -29.60 -0.66 20.36
CA ASP A 230 -28.40 -1.29 20.93
C ASP A 230 -27.36 -1.57 19.85
N TRP A 231 -26.10 -1.65 20.28
CA TRP A 231 -25.01 -2.11 19.42
C TRP A 231 -25.09 -3.63 19.27
N GLN A 232 -24.97 -4.09 18.03
CA GLN A 232 -24.85 -5.52 17.73
C GLN A 232 -23.54 -5.78 17.01
N THR A 233 -22.78 -6.75 17.52
CA THR A 233 -21.54 -7.21 16.92
C THR A 233 -21.80 -8.12 15.73
N PHE A 234 -21.01 -7.92 14.69
CA PHE A 234 -20.98 -8.68 13.45
C PHE A 234 -19.56 -9.14 13.15
N ARG A 235 -19.47 -10.28 12.48
CA ARG A 235 -18.22 -10.77 11.88
C ARG A 235 -18.39 -10.96 10.37
N TRP A 236 -17.40 -10.53 9.60
CA TRP A 236 -17.34 -10.73 8.16
C TRP A 236 -15.98 -11.31 7.73
N PRO A 237 -15.94 -12.35 6.87
CA PRO A 237 -17.07 -13.21 6.51
C PRO A 237 -17.68 -13.91 7.73
N GLY A 238 -18.99 -14.10 7.72
CA GLY A 238 -19.71 -14.85 8.77
C GLY A 238 -19.66 -16.36 8.55
N GLU A 239 -20.01 -17.12 9.59
CA GLU A 239 -20.13 -18.58 9.54
C GLU A 239 -21.47 -19.01 8.93
N THR A 240 -21.50 -19.18 7.61
CA THR A 240 -22.73 -19.57 6.89
C THR A 240 -22.43 -20.33 5.60
N TYR A 241 -23.35 -21.22 5.21
CA TYR A 241 -23.34 -21.91 3.93
C TYR A 241 -23.91 -21.06 2.77
N LYS A 242 -24.63 -19.98 3.09
CA LYS A 242 -25.22 -19.05 2.12
C LYS A 242 -24.80 -17.63 2.47
N PRO A 243 -23.55 -17.22 2.14
CA PRO A 243 -23.09 -15.87 2.40
C PRO A 243 -23.83 -14.85 1.54
N GLY A 244 -23.99 -13.65 2.08
CA GLY A 244 -24.70 -12.56 1.42
C GLY A 244 -25.26 -11.54 2.39
N THR A 245 -25.79 -10.45 1.84
CA THR A 245 -26.43 -9.38 2.61
C THR A 245 -27.82 -9.10 2.06
N LEU A 246 -28.82 -9.16 2.93
CA LEU A 246 -30.22 -8.88 2.60
C LEU A 246 -30.71 -7.74 3.49
N LEU A 247 -31.26 -6.70 2.87
CA LEU A 247 -31.92 -5.60 3.59
C LEU A 247 -33.38 -5.49 3.14
N THR A 248 -34.28 -5.62 4.11
CA THR A 248 -35.70 -5.34 3.94
C THR A 248 -36.17 -4.28 4.92
N TRP A 249 -37.27 -3.62 4.60
CA TRP A 249 -37.81 -2.55 5.42
C TRP A 249 -39.32 -2.42 5.25
N THR A 250 -40.00 -1.92 6.27
CA THR A 250 -41.45 -1.77 6.33
C THR A 250 -41.78 -0.33 6.72
N THR A 251 -42.79 0.26 6.09
CA THR A 251 -43.22 1.65 6.35
C THR A 251 -44.58 1.66 7.05
N VAL A 252 -45.00 2.83 7.54
CA VAL A 252 -46.31 2.99 8.18
C VAL A 252 -47.50 2.68 7.25
N ASN A 253 -47.33 2.88 5.94
CA ASN A 253 -48.41 2.79 4.95
C ASN A 253 -48.27 1.60 3.99
N ALA A 254 -47.20 0.80 4.10
CA ALA A 254 -46.96 -0.33 3.23
C ALA A 254 -46.17 -1.43 3.94
N GLY A 255 -46.49 -2.68 3.61
CA GLY A 255 -45.80 -3.87 4.11
C GLY A 255 -44.32 -3.95 3.70
N THR A 256 -43.69 -5.08 4.01
CA THR A 256 -42.25 -5.28 3.80
C THR A 256 -41.85 -5.16 2.34
N ARG A 257 -40.80 -4.37 2.10
CA ARG A 257 -40.16 -4.15 0.80
C ARG A 257 -38.71 -4.59 0.84
N LEU A 258 -38.19 -5.01 -0.31
CA LEU A 258 -36.78 -5.32 -0.50
C LEU A 258 -36.01 -4.04 -0.84
N PHE A 259 -34.96 -3.72 -0.09
CA PHE A 259 -33.98 -2.71 -0.48
C PHE A 259 -32.95 -3.31 -1.45
N GLY A 260 -32.40 -4.48 -1.10
CA GLY A 260 -31.46 -5.20 -1.94
C GLY A 260 -31.08 -6.56 -1.37
N ASP A 261 -30.73 -7.47 -2.28
CA ASP A 261 -30.22 -8.82 -2.00
C ASP A 261 -28.87 -8.98 -2.71
N TYR A 262 -27.80 -9.04 -1.93
CA TYR A 262 -26.42 -9.08 -2.39
C TYR A 262 -25.83 -10.45 -2.01
N SER A 263 -25.92 -11.42 -2.92
CA SER A 263 -25.40 -12.77 -2.69
C SER A 263 -23.86 -12.82 -2.68
N GLY A 264 -23.31 -13.82 -1.98
CA GLY A 264 -21.87 -14.12 -1.98
C GLY A 264 -21.12 -13.46 -0.83
N THR A 265 -19.88 -13.90 -0.60
CA THR A 265 -19.04 -13.41 0.50
C THR A 265 -18.84 -11.90 0.46
N TRP A 266 -18.82 -11.29 -0.72
CA TRP A 266 -18.68 -9.83 -0.87
C TRP A 266 -20.00 -9.07 -0.81
N GLY A 267 -21.13 -9.75 -0.57
CA GLY A 267 -22.45 -9.13 -0.49
C GLY A 267 -22.52 -7.96 0.49
N PHE A 268 -21.85 -8.10 1.64
CA PHE A 268 -21.76 -7.04 2.63
C PHE A 268 -21.03 -5.80 2.11
N ILE A 269 -19.93 -5.98 1.39
CA ILE A 269 -19.15 -4.87 0.84
C ILE A 269 -19.93 -4.20 -0.31
N ARG A 270 -20.67 -4.96 -1.12
CA ARG A 270 -21.58 -4.42 -2.14
C ARG A 270 -22.71 -3.61 -1.53
N TRP A 271 -23.26 -4.07 -0.41
CA TRP A 271 -24.25 -3.29 0.35
C TRP A 271 -23.64 -1.99 0.85
N LEU A 272 -22.49 -2.03 1.51
CA LEU A 272 -21.80 -0.82 2.00
C LEU A 272 -21.49 0.18 0.87
N GLU A 273 -21.19 -0.30 -0.35
CA GLU A 273 -20.95 0.54 -1.54
C GLU A 273 -22.19 1.38 -1.92
N GLN A 274 -23.41 0.89 -1.67
CA GLN A 274 -24.65 1.63 -1.97
C GLN A 274 -24.89 2.81 -1.01
N GLY A 275 -24.22 2.81 0.15
CA GLY A 275 -24.42 3.78 1.20
C GLY A 275 -23.50 4.99 1.11
N LYS A 276 -24.05 6.16 1.42
CA LYS A 276 -23.24 7.33 1.77
C LYS A 276 -22.64 7.13 3.16
N ARG A 277 -21.38 7.51 3.31
CA ARG A 277 -20.57 7.33 4.53
C ARG A 277 -20.19 8.71 5.05
N HIS A 278 -20.52 9.01 6.30
CA HIS A 278 -20.08 10.23 6.98
C HIS A 278 -19.34 9.87 8.27
N PRO A 279 -18.08 10.29 8.47
CA PRO A 279 -17.36 10.03 9.71
C PRO A 279 -18.04 10.76 10.87
N LEU A 280 -18.25 10.06 11.99
CA LEU A 280 -18.76 10.64 13.23
C LEU A 280 -17.63 10.85 14.24
N ASP A 281 -16.74 9.86 14.36
CA ASP A 281 -15.51 9.94 15.14
C ASP A 281 -14.38 9.15 14.44
N ARG A 282 -13.33 8.74 15.18
CA ARG A 282 -12.19 7.95 14.64
C ARG A 282 -12.55 6.50 14.27
N SER A 283 -13.54 5.89 14.90
CA SER A 283 -13.97 4.50 14.71
C SER A 283 -15.46 4.35 14.40
N GLN A 284 -16.20 5.44 14.22
CA GLN A 284 -17.63 5.43 13.93
C GLN A 284 -17.97 6.19 12.65
N TRP A 285 -18.83 5.58 11.83
CA TRP A 285 -19.36 6.16 10.60
C TRP A 285 -20.87 6.05 10.55
N MET A 286 -21.53 7.15 10.19
CA MET A 286 -22.93 7.12 9.80
C MET A 286 -23.04 6.60 8.38
N MET A 287 -23.74 5.48 8.22
CA MET A 287 -24.11 4.89 6.95
C MET A 287 -25.54 5.32 6.60
N SER A 288 -25.74 5.93 5.45
CA SER A 288 -27.05 6.39 4.96
C SER A 288 -27.38 5.80 3.60
N PHE A 289 -28.55 5.20 3.48
CA PHE A 289 -29.02 4.51 2.28
C PHE A 289 -30.34 5.12 1.81
N SER A 290 -30.39 5.59 0.58
CA SER A 290 -31.62 6.12 -0.03
C SER A 290 -32.45 4.97 -0.58
N ALA A 291 -33.61 4.72 0.03
CA ALA A 291 -34.55 3.71 -0.42
C ALA A 291 -35.28 4.17 -1.70
N PRO A 292 -35.85 3.24 -2.49
CA PRO A 292 -36.47 3.56 -3.79
C PRO A 292 -37.62 4.57 -3.76
N ASP A 293 -38.27 4.77 -2.62
CA ASP A 293 -39.37 5.72 -2.42
C ASP A 293 -38.91 7.05 -1.77
N GLY A 294 -37.60 7.30 -1.73
CA GLY A 294 -36.99 8.54 -1.26
C GLY A 294 -36.69 8.60 0.24
N ARG A 295 -37.10 7.61 1.04
CA ARG A 295 -36.78 7.58 2.47
C ARG A 295 -35.32 7.19 2.72
N THR A 296 -34.77 7.59 3.85
CA THR A 296 -33.38 7.28 4.21
C THR A 296 -33.33 6.25 5.33
N LEU A 297 -32.60 5.16 5.11
CA LEU A 297 -32.29 4.15 6.12
C LEU A 297 -30.89 4.40 6.67
N GLN A 298 -30.72 4.31 7.99
CA GLN A 298 -29.47 4.70 8.64
C GLN A 298 -28.98 3.69 9.68
N TRP A 299 -27.66 3.50 9.70
CA TRP A 299 -26.94 2.73 10.70
C TRP A 299 -25.68 3.48 11.10
N VAL A 300 -25.28 3.39 12.37
CA VAL A 300 -23.92 3.72 12.76
C VAL A 300 -23.10 2.44 12.73
N LEU A 301 -22.00 2.47 11.98
CA LEU A 301 -20.99 1.42 11.93
C LEU A 301 -19.84 1.81 12.85
N ARG A 302 -19.47 0.90 13.76
CA ARG A 302 -18.30 1.04 14.63
C ARG A 302 -17.27 -0.03 14.29
N SER A 303 -16.06 0.39 13.95
CA SER A 303 -14.94 -0.51 13.68
C SER A 303 -14.12 -0.78 14.94
N GLN A 304 -13.43 -1.92 14.97
CA GLN A 304 -12.43 -2.22 15.99
C GLN A 304 -11.05 -1.61 15.65
N LEU A 305 -10.68 -1.64 14.36
CA LEU A 305 -9.40 -1.13 13.86
C LEU A 305 -9.59 -0.36 12.56
N GLY A 306 -8.96 0.83 12.48
CA GLY A 306 -9.01 1.68 11.28
C GLY A 306 -10.45 1.92 10.81
N SER A 307 -10.69 1.90 9.50
CA SER A 307 -12.05 1.99 8.93
C SER A 307 -12.80 0.65 8.87
N GLY A 308 -12.25 -0.41 9.49
CA GLY A 308 -12.84 -1.75 9.53
C GLY A 308 -13.24 -2.24 8.14
N PRO A 309 -14.48 -2.73 7.95
CA PRO A 309 -14.91 -3.26 6.67
C PRO A 309 -15.01 -2.19 5.56
N LEU A 310 -15.04 -0.89 5.90
CA LEU A 310 -15.03 0.18 4.90
C LEU A 310 -13.69 0.26 4.16
N ALA A 311 -12.59 -0.25 4.74
CA ALA A 311 -11.29 -0.31 4.08
C ALA A 311 -11.33 -1.14 2.78
N LEU A 312 -12.20 -2.15 2.72
CA LEU A 312 -12.35 -3.00 1.53
C LEU A 312 -12.96 -2.24 0.34
N LEU A 313 -13.66 -1.13 0.59
CA LEU A 313 -14.18 -0.27 -0.47
C LEU A 313 -13.06 0.51 -1.16
N ALA A 314 -11.90 0.68 -0.52
CA ALA A 314 -10.74 1.29 -1.16
C ALA A 314 -10.10 0.36 -2.21
N LEU A 315 -10.42 -0.94 -2.22
CA LEU A 315 -9.94 -1.87 -3.24
C LEU A 315 -10.59 -1.65 -4.62
N ARG A 316 -11.64 -0.83 -4.72
CA ARG A 316 -12.28 -0.49 -6.00
C ARG A 316 -11.26 0.16 -6.92
N GLY A 317 -11.05 -0.43 -8.10
CA GLY A 317 -10.08 0.06 -9.08
C GLY A 317 -8.62 -0.11 -8.69
N LEU A 318 -8.32 -0.77 -7.55
CA LEU A 318 -6.95 -1.07 -7.19
C LEU A 318 -6.39 -2.11 -8.16
N THR A 319 -5.24 -1.78 -8.74
CA THR A 319 -4.42 -2.68 -9.54
C THR A 319 -3.00 -2.67 -9.00
N LEU A 320 -2.26 -3.78 -9.17
CA LEU A 320 -0.84 -3.79 -8.85
C LEU A 320 -0.05 -3.23 -10.03
N PRO A 321 0.77 -2.18 -9.82
CA PRO A 321 1.62 -1.65 -10.88
C PRO A 321 2.68 -2.66 -11.32
N ASP A 322 2.96 -2.66 -12.61
CA ASP A 322 3.94 -3.53 -13.26
C ASP A 322 5.41 -3.18 -12.96
N GLN A 323 5.65 -1.99 -12.42
CA GLN A 323 6.99 -1.45 -12.19
C GLN A 323 7.14 -0.95 -10.76
N ILE A 324 8.20 -1.40 -10.09
CA ILE A 324 8.67 -0.93 -8.78
C ILE A 324 9.41 0.40 -8.95
N PHE A 325 10.31 0.46 -9.93
CA PHE A 325 11.11 1.64 -10.25
C PHE A 325 10.72 2.22 -11.62
N THR A 326 10.67 3.55 -11.72
CA THR A 326 10.53 4.26 -13.01
C THR A 326 11.91 4.32 -13.67
N VAL A 327 12.03 3.79 -14.89
CA VAL A 327 13.32 3.69 -15.61
C VAL A 327 13.58 4.91 -16.50
N ASP A 328 12.62 5.84 -16.63
CA ASP A 328 12.81 7.10 -17.34
C ASP A 328 13.17 8.25 -16.39
N ALA A 329 14.42 8.71 -16.45
CA ALA A 329 14.91 9.89 -15.75
C ALA A 329 14.19 11.20 -16.17
N ALA A 330 13.43 11.19 -17.27
CA ALA A 330 12.73 12.36 -17.81
C ALA A 330 11.32 12.57 -17.24
N GLU A 331 10.59 11.52 -16.84
CA GLU A 331 9.21 11.65 -16.32
C GLU A 331 9.18 12.12 -14.85
N SER A 332 10.22 11.82 -14.08
CA SER A 332 10.29 12.16 -12.65
C SER A 332 10.36 13.68 -12.40
N ALA A 333 10.92 14.45 -13.33
CA ALA A 333 11.05 15.90 -13.23
C ALA A 333 9.74 16.65 -13.51
N GLN A 334 8.79 16.04 -14.24
CA GLN A 334 7.50 16.68 -14.55
C GLN A 334 6.48 16.53 -13.41
N VAL A 335 6.54 15.47 -12.61
CA VAL A 335 5.57 15.27 -11.51
C VAL A 335 5.90 16.14 -10.30
N LEU A 336 7.19 16.38 -10.01
CA LEU A 336 7.63 17.27 -8.93
C LEU A 336 7.36 18.76 -9.22
N THR A 337 7.23 19.16 -10.50
CA THR A 337 6.89 20.54 -10.89
C THR A 337 5.38 20.79 -10.93
N THR A 338 4.55 19.76 -11.15
CA THR A 338 3.07 19.90 -11.10
C THR A 338 2.49 19.88 -9.68
N GLY A 339 3.26 19.52 -8.66
CA GLY A 339 2.83 19.49 -7.26
C GLY A 339 3.07 20.78 -6.47
N VAL A 340 3.75 21.77 -7.06
CA VAL A 340 4.07 23.06 -6.42
C VAL A 340 3.72 24.17 -7.42
N GLY A 341 2.44 24.54 -7.47
CA GLY A 341 2.01 25.65 -8.31
C GLY A 341 0.53 25.67 -8.62
N ASN A 342 -0.34 25.70 -7.60
CA ASN A 342 -1.57 26.51 -7.67
C ASN A 342 -2.19 26.76 -6.29
N SER A 343 -1.54 27.63 -5.52
CA SER A 343 -2.05 28.37 -4.35
C SER A 343 -1.01 29.47 -4.13
N ASP A 344 -1.27 30.77 -4.24
CA ASP A 344 -2.49 31.56 -4.15
C ASP A 344 -2.29 32.90 -4.90
N MET A 345 -3.41 33.59 -5.13
CA MET A 345 -3.58 35.04 -5.12
C MET A 345 -2.81 35.91 -6.12
N ASP A 346 -3.57 36.53 -7.02
CA ASP A 346 -3.49 37.99 -7.17
C ASP A 346 -4.90 38.59 -7.02
N GLU A 347 -4.99 39.51 -6.06
CA GLU A 347 -6.07 40.46 -5.83
C GLU A 347 -6.06 41.57 -6.90
N MET A 348 -7.26 42.10 -7.17
CA MET A 348 -7.57 43.48 -7.59
C MET A 348 -6.97 44.03 -8.90
N GLU A 349 -7.82 44.23 -9.91
CA GLU A 349 -8.36 45.56 -10.24
C GLU A 349 -9.46 45.49 -11.32
N LEU A 350 -10.47 46.36 -11.14
CA LEU A 350 -11.65 46.70 -11.96
C LEU A 350 -12.92 45.85 -11.84
#